data_AF-A0A0F9QLB3-F1
#
_entry.id   AF-A0A0F9QLB3-F1
#
_cell.length_a   1.000
_cell.length_b   1.000
_cell.length_c   1.000
_cell.angle_alpha   90.00
_cell.angle_beta   90.00
_cell.angle_gamma   90.00
#
_symmetry.space_group_name_H-M   'P 1'
#
loop_
_entity.id
_entity.type
_entity.pdbx_description
1 polymer ?
#
loop_
_entity_poly.entity_id
_entity_poly.type
_entity_poly.pdbx_seq_one_letter_code
_entity_poly.pdbx_strand_id
1 'polypeptide(L)'
;MKNKEIEQQHIKSQNSLKKYAKDNGFEVPDILEYKIVAIGYLSIDEEFKKGEVSTNFLTKLKVLWGEGIMGGSLGSHECEFCIDEGNYENRGTSSEEKELIDKENNIKYFFPKMIFHYITEHNFKPSNKFIEFVMRK
;
A
#
# COMPACT_ATOMS: atom_id res chain seq x y z
N MET A 1 6.18 -8.83 -5.19
CA MET A 1 6.22 -7.40 -5.62
C MET A 1 6.73 -6.57 -4.47
N LYS A 2 7.61 -5.60 -4.73
CA LYS A 2 8.27 -4.77 -3.70
C LYS A 2 7.71 -3.36 -3.68
N ASN A 3 7.76 -2.70 -2.51
CA ASN A 3 7.29 -1.32 -2.36
C ASN A 3 7.87 -0.38 -3.45
N LYS A 4 9.19 -0.44 -3.69
CA LYS A 4 9.84 0.42 -4.71
C LYS A 4 9.35 0.16 -6.12
N GLU A 5 9.08 -1.10 -6.48
CA GLU A 5 8.59 -1.45 -7.82
C GLU A 5 7.19 -0.89 -8.05
N ILE A 6 6.32 -1.01 -7.04
CA ILE A 6 4.97 -0.44 -7.04
C ILE A 6 5.04 1.08 -7.14
N GLU A 7 5.90 1.73 -6.36
CA GLU A 7 6.11 3.17 -6.44
C GLU A 7 6.51 3.60 -7.85
N GLN A 8 7.49 2.93 -8.47
CA GLN A 8 7.92 3.25 -9.84
C GLN A 8 6.82 3.02 -10.87
N GLN A 9 6.01 1.96 -10.73
CA GLN A 9 4.88 1.69 -11.61
C GLN A 9 3.84 2.82 -11.56
N HIS A 10 3.45 3.25 -10.36
CA HIS A 10 2.50 4.35 -10.19
C HIS A 10 3.09 5.69 -10.63
N ILE A 11 4.36 5.97 -10.35
CA ILE A 11 5.05 7.18 -10.83
C ILE A 11 5.06 7.22 -12.37
N LYS A 12 5.35 6.09 -13.03
CA LYS A 12 5.31 6.00 -14.49
C LYS A 12 3.91 6.25 -15.04
N SER A 13 2.89 5.68 -14.40
CA SER A 13 1.49 5.91 -14.76
C SER A 13 1.10 7.38 -14.61
N GLN A 14 1.41 7.98 -13.45
CA GLN A 14 1.19 9.39 -13.14
C GLN A 14 1.86 10.30 -14.17
N ASN A 15 3.14 10.06 -14.51
CA ASN A 15 3.86 10.84 -15.52
C ASN A 15 3.25 10.70 -16.92
N SER A 16 2.79 9.49 -17.28
CA SER A 16 2.14 9.24 -18.57
C SER A 16 0.82 10.00 -18.68
N LEU A 17 0.02 10.00 -17.62
CA LEU A 17 -1.23 10.77 -17.54
C LEU A 17 -0.99 12.28 -17.56
N LYS A 18 0.03 12.77 -16.84
CA LYS A 18 0.43 14.19 -16.90
C LYS A 18 0.81 14.61 -18.30
N LYS A 19 1.62 13.79 -18.98
CA LYS A 19 2.03 14.04 -20.35
C LYS A 19 0.81 14.08 -21.27
N TYR A 20 -0.06 13.08 -21.18
CA TYR A 20 -1.30 13.04 -21.96
C TYR A 20 -2.17 14.29 -21.74
N ALA A 21 -2.36 14.71 -20.49
CA ALA A 21 -3.12 15.93 -20.17
C ALA A 21 -2.51 17.16 -20.85
N LYS A 22 -1.20 17.37 -20.68
CA LYS A 22 -0.47 18.49 -21.29
C LYS A 22 -0.53 18.48 -22.82
N ASP A 23 -0.26 17.33 -23.43
CA ASP A 23 -0.24 17.16 -24.89
C ASP A 23 -1.61 17.45 -25.53
N ASN A 24 -2.69 17.29 -24.75
CA ASN A 24 -4.07 17.55 -25.19
C ASN A 24 -4.66 18.85 -24.62
N GLY A 25 -3.85 19.71 -24.01
CA GLY A 25 -4.30 21.01 -23.47
C GLY A 25 -5.23 20.94 -22.25
N PHE A 26 -5.27 19.80 -21.57
CA PHE A 26 -5.99 19.65 -20.30
C PHE A 26 -5.14 20.17 -19.13
N GLU A 27 -5.83 20.74 -18.13
CA GLU A 27 -5.21 20.99 -16.83
C GLU A 27 -4.78 19.67 -16.19
N VAL A 28 -3.58 19.66 -15.59
CA VAL A 28 -3.08 18.48 -14.88
C VAL A 28 -3.82 18.38 -13.53
N PRO A 29 -4.56 17.31 -13.27
CA PRO A 29 -5.26 17.17 -12.00
C PRO A 29 -4.29 17.12 -10.82
N ASP A 30 -4.59 17.83 -9.73
CA ASP A 30 -3.79 17.86 -8.49
C ASP A 30 -3.50 16.46 -7.93
N ILE A 31 -4.41 15.50 -8.16
CA ILE A 31 -4.23 14.11 -7.72
C ILE A 31 -2.99 13.44 -8.34
N LEU A 32 -2.50 13.99 -9.46
CA LEU A 32 -1.25 13.58 -10.10
C LEU A 32 -0.03 14.31 -9.53
N GLU A 33 -0.12 15.19 -8.55
CA GLU A 33 1.03 15.87 -7.94
C GLU A 33 1.47 15.26 -6.60
N TYR A 34 0.72 14.28 -6.10
CA TYR A 34 1.05 13.59 -4.86
C TYR A 34 2.30 12.72 -4.99
N LYS A 35 3.10 12.70 -3.92
CA LYS A 35 4.18 11.73 -3.77
C LYS A 35 3.59 10.34 -3.54
N ILE A 36 3.98 9.38 -4.37
CA ILE A 36 3.59 7.98 -4.23
C ILE A 36 4.42 7.33 -3.13
N VAL A 37 3.75 6.60 -2.23
CA VAL A 37 4.39 5.77 -1.21
C VAL A 37 3.69 4.42 -1.16
N ALA A 38 4.43 3.34 -1.38
CA ALA A 38 3.89 1.98 -1.27
C ALA A 38 4.20 1.41 0.12
N ILE A 39 3.22 0.73 0.72
CA ILE A 39 3.31 0.14 2.05
C ILE A 39 2.81 -1.31 1.99
N GLY A 40 3.57 -2.24 2.58
CA GLY A 40 3.12 -3.62 2.74
C GLY A 40 3.19 -4.48 1.49
N TYR A 41 3.92 -4.07 0.46
CA TYR A 41 4.36 -4.95 -0.63
C TYR A 41 5.70 -5.54 -0.26
N LEU A 42 5.65 -6.70 0.42
CA LEU A 42 6.82 -7.40 0.97
C LEU A 42 7.20 -8.58 0.07
N SER A 43 8.49 -8.91 0.06
CA SER A 43 9.05 -10.10 -0.59
C SER A 43 10.13 -10.70 0.30
N ILE A 44 10.35 -12.01 0.18
CA ILE A 44 11.32 -12.75 1.01
C ILE A 44 12.77 -12.29 0.80
N ASP A 45 13.06 -11.64 -0.33
CA ASP A 45 14.39 -11.17 -0.70
C ASP A 45 14.69 -9.72 -0.22
N GLU A 46 13.77 -9.08 0.51
CA GLU A 46 13.94 -7.74 1.07
C GLU A 46 13.61 -7.72 2.57
N GLU A 47 14.54 -7.19 3.37
CA GLU A 47 14.28 -6.96 4.79
C GLU A 47 13.18 -5.93 4.99
N PHE A 48 12.29 -6.19 5.95
CA PHE A 48 11.27 -5.25 6.37
C PHE A 48 11.34 -4.99 7.86
N LYS A 49 10.89 -3.78 8.25
CA LYS A 49 10.85 -3.39 9.65
C LYS A 49 9.84 -4.26 10.38
N LYS A 50 10.29 -4.93 11.44
CA LYS A 50 9.42 -5.65 12.36
C LYS A 50 9.15 -4.84 13.63
N GLY A 51 8.05 -5.16 14.30
CA GLY A 51 7.77 -4.68 15.65
C GLY A 51 6.31 -4.37 15.90
N GLU A 52 5.99 -4.20 17.18
CA GLU A 52 4.61 -4.02 17.61
C GLU A 52 3.96 -2.78 17.00
N VAL A 53 2.69 -2.97 16.62
CA VAL A 53 1.74 -1.94 16.26
C VAL A 53 0.55 -2.03 17.20
N SER A 54 -0.05 -0.89 17.54
CA SER A 54 -1.16 -0.88 18.48
C SER A 54 -2.42 -1.48 17.86
N THR A 55 -3.24 -2.13 18.69
CA THR A 55 -4.57 -2.61 18.29
C THR A 55 -5.43 -1.47 17.75
N ASN A 56 -5.30 -0.26 18.31
CA ASN A 56 -6.01 0.93 17.85
C ASN A 56 -5.65 1.28 16.40
N PHE A 57 -4.36 1.20 16.03
CA PHE A 57 -3.93 1.41 14.64
C PHE A 57 -4.54 0.37 13.71
N LEU A 58 -4.48 -0.91 14.07
CA LEU A 58 -5.06 -1.99 13.28
C LEU A 58 -6.57 -1.83 13.06
N THR A 59 -7.31 -1.52 14.13
CA THR A 59 -8.75 -1.27 14.06
C THR A 59 -9.06 -0.11 13.12
N LYS A 60 -8.31 0.99 13.24
CA LYS A 60 -8.51 2.18 12.41
C LYS A 60 -8.17 1.95 10.95
N LEU A 61 -7.08 1.23 10.68
CA LEU A 61 -6.72 0.82 9.32
C LEU A 61 -7.80 -0.09 8.69
N LYS A 62 -8.43 -0.99 9.46
CA LYS A 62 -9.56 -1.81 9.01
C LYS A 62 -10.80 -0.97 8.68
N VAL A 63 -11.11 0.04 9.50
CA VAL A 63 -12.22 0.98 9.22
C VAL A 63 -11.94 1.70 7.91
N LEU A 64 -10.77 2.34 7.79
CA LEU A 64 -10.38 3.02 6.55
C LEU A 64 -10.42 2.05 5.36
N TRP A 65 -10.00 0.80 5.53
CA TRP A 65 -10.10 -0.23 4.48
C TRP A 65 -11.53 -0.44 3.98
N GLY A 66 -12.51 -0.50 4.88
CA GLY A 66 -13.91 -0.65 4.53
C GLY A 66 -14.55 0.58 3.88
N GLU A 67 -13.91 1.76 3.95
CA GLU A 67 -14.45 3.00 3.39
C GLU A 67 -13.97 3.28 1.97
N GLY A 68 -14.83 3.85 1.12
CA GLY A 68 -14.45 4.27 -0.24
C GLY A 68 -14.24 3.10 -1.21
N ILE A 69 -13.53 3.38 -2.31
CA ILE A 69 -13.34 2.42 -3.41
C ILE A 69 -12.10 1.57 -3.14
N MET A 70 -12.23 0.25 -3.31
CA MET A 70 -11.11 -0.68 -3.33
C MET A 70 -10.67 -0.89 -4.79
N GLY A 71 -9.36 -0.86 -5.03
CA GLY A 71 -8.79 -1.23 -6.31
C GLY A 71 -8.65 -2.75 -6.39
N GLY A 72 -9.12 -3.35 -7.47
CA GLY A 72 -8.69 -4.70 -7.83
C GLY A 72 -7.37 -4.61 -8.58
N SER A 73 -6.34 -5.33 -8.15
CA SER A 73 -5.14 -5.51 -8.95
C SER A 73 -5.39 -6.58 -10.02
N LEU A 74 -4.68 -6.52 -11.15
CA LEU A 74 -4.76 -7.52 -12.23
C LEU A 74 -4.02 -8.83 -11.89
N GLY A 75 -3.75 -9.10 -10.62
CA GLY A 75 -3.03 -10.28 -10.14
C GLY A 75 -3.32 -10.59 -8.67
N SER A 76 -2.87 -11.74 -8.20
CA SER A 76 -2.95 -12.13 -6.78
C SER A 76 -1.56 -12.07 -6.15
N HIS A 77 -1.47 -11.44 -4.98
CA HIS A 77 -0.27 -11.44 -4.15
C HIS A 77 -0.38 -12.56 -3.11
N GLU A 78 0.53 -13.53 -3.17
CA GLU A 78 0.62 -14.62 -2.22
C GLU A 78 1.73 -14.36 -1.20
N CYS A 79 1.53 -14.78 0.04
CA CYS A 79 2.54 -14.65 1.08
C CYS A 79 3.69 -15.65 0.87
N GLU A 80 4.82 -15.16 0.36
CA GLU A 80 6.06 -15.94 0.20
C GLU A 80 6.59 -16.47 1.55
N PHE A 81 6.38 -15.73 2.65
CA PHE A 81 6.87 -16.10 3.99
C PHE A 81 6.15 -17.31 4.57
N CYS A 82 4.82 -17.39 4.47
CA CYS A 82 4.08 -18.58 4.93
C CYS A 82 4.48 -19.85 4.16
N ILE A 83 4.80 -19.70 2.87
CA ILE A 83 5.24 -20.81 2.03
C ILE A 83 6.60 -21.31 2.49
N ASP A 84 7.55 -20.39 2.71
CA ASP A 84 8.91 -20.73 3.17
C ASP A 84 8.92 -21.35 4.57
N GLU A 85 8.07 -20.84 5.48
CA GLU A 85 7.88 -21.39 6.83
C GLU A 85 7.14 -22.75 6.84
N GLY A 86 6.70 -23.26 5.68
CA GLY A 86 5.92 -24.50 5.57
C GLY A 86 4.50 -24.40 6.12
N ASN A 87 4.00 -23.18 6.38
CA ASN A 87 2.69 -22.90 6.95
C ASN A 87 1.64 -22.64 5.85
N TYR A 88 1.30 -23.71 5.13
CA TYR A 88 0.37 -23.63 4.00
C TYR A 88 -1.08 -23.35 4.41
N GLU A 89 -1.47 -23.67 5.65
CA GLU A 89 -2.83 -23.48 6.15
C GLU A 89 -3.16 -22.00 6.41
N ASN A 90 -2.17 -21.20 6.81
CA ASN A 90 -2.33 -19.76 7.07
C ASN A 90 -1.88 -18.87 5.91
N ARG A 91 -1.78 -19.40 4.69
CA ARG A 91 -1.31 -18.63 3.53
C ARG A 91 -2.19 -17.38 3.29
N GLY A 92 -1.60 -16.21 3.44
CA GLY A 92 -2.25 -14.97 3.05
C GLY A 92 -2.26 -14.83 1.52
N THR A 93 -3.42 -14.47 0.95
CA THR A 93 -3.53 -14.10 -0.47
C THR A 93 -4.47 -12.91 -0.63
N SER A 94 -4.15 -12.00 -1.55
CA SER A 94 -5.06 -10.93 -1.94
C SER A 94 -4.78 -10.40 -3.34
N SER A 95 -5.85 -10.04 -4.05
CA SER A 95 -5.83 -9.24 -5.28
C SER A 95 -6.42 -7.84 -5.07
N GLU A 96 -6.57 -7.41 -3.82
CA GLU A 96 -7.14 -6.12 -3.47
C GLU A 96 -6.06 -5.16 -2.99
N GLU A 97 -6.12 -3.94 -3.48
CA GLU A 97 -5.28 -2.82 -3.08
C GLU A 97 -6.13 -1.61 -2.71
N LYS A 98 -5.51 -0.71 -1.94
CA LYS A 98 -6.16 0.50 -1.50
C LYS A 98 -5.25 1.69 -1.64
N GLU A 99 -5.87 2.80 -2.04
CA GLU A 99 -5.29 4.13 -2.04
C GLU A 99 -5.81 4.93 -0.84
N LEU A 100 -4.91 5.64 -0.14
CA LEU A 100 -5.26 6.67 0.83
C LEU A 100 -4.50 7.97 0.54
N ILE A 101 -5.21 9.10 0.58
CA ILE A 101 -4.64 10.42 0.26
C ILE A 101 -4.42 11.23 1.55
N ASP A 102 -3.16 11.56 1.82
CA ASP A 102 -2.74 12.56 2.81
C ASP A 102 -2.57 13.92 2.12
N LYS A 103 -3.66 14.69 2.08
CA LYS A 103 -3.68 16.04 1.51
C LYS A 103 -2.70 16.99 2.21
N GLU A 104 -2.52 16.86 3.52
CA GLU A 104 -1.69 17.77 4.31
C GLU A 104 -0.20 17.60 4.02
N ASN A 105 0.22 16.35 3.75
CA ASN A 105 1.63 16.03 3.47
C ASN A 105 1.92 15.81 1.99
N ASN A 106 0.94 16.01 1.11
CA ASN A 106 1.03 15.72 -0.32
C ASN A 106 1.51 14.28 -0.62
N ILE A 107 0.98 13.29 0.11
CA ILE A 107 1.30 11.86 -0.08
C ILE A 107 0.06 11.08 -0.50
N LYS A 108 0.26 10.16 -1.45
CA LYS A 108 -0.71 9.14 -1.83
C LYS A 108 -0.12 7.77 -1.48
N TYR A 109 -0.74 7.12 -0.50
CA TYR A 109 -0.34 5.79 -0.03
C TYR A 109 -1.05 4.71 -0.82
N PHE A 110 -0.30 3.69 -1.24
CA PHE A 110 -0.82 2.45 -1.83
C PHE A 110 -0.44 1.27 -0.96
N PHE A 111 -1.38 0.35 -0.73
CA PHE A 111 -1.09 -0.87 0.02
C PHE A 111 -2.06 -2.00 -0.32
N PRO A 112 -1.61 -3.26 -0.30
CA PRO A 112 -2.47 -4.41 -0.51
C PRO A 112 -3.24 -4.75 0.77
N LYS A 113 -4.34 -5.49 0.66
CA LYS A 113 -5.05 -6.05 1.83
C LYS A 113 -4.15 -6.93 2.69
N MET A 114 -3.14 -7.52 2.04
CA MET A 114 -2.08 -8.30 2.66
C MET A 114 -1.35 -7.58 3.78
N ILE A 115 -1.42 -6.25 3.87
CA ILE A 115 -0.88 -5.50 5.00
C ILE A 115 -1.38 -6.03 6.35
N PHE A 116 -2.64 -6.47 6.45
CA PHE A 116 -3.19 -6.99 7.70
C PHE A 116 -2.51 -8.30 8.10
N HIS A 117 -2.37 -9.23 7.15
CA HIS A 117 -1.69 -10.50 7.36
C HIS A 117 -0.21 -10.28 7.71
N TYR A 118 0.49 -9.37 7.03
CA TYR A 118 1.87 -9.07 7.35
C TYR A 118 2.05 -8.51 8.75
N ILE A 119 1.14 -7.63 9.18
CA ILE A 119 1.17 -7.10 10.54
C ILE A 119 0.94 -8.22 11.56
N THR A 120 -0.09 -9.05 11.38
CA THR A 120 -0.50 -10.03 12.41
C THR A 120 0.37 -11.27 12.44
N GLU A 121 0.74 -11.81 11.28
CA GLU A 121 1.45 -13.09 11.18
C GLU A 121 2.97 -12.91 11.08
N HIS A 122 3.43 -11.81 10.47
CA HIS A 122 4.86 -11.59 10.21
C HIS A 122 5.46 -10.42 10.99
N ASN A 123 4.69 -9.84 11.92
CA ASN A 123 5.09 -8.71 12.78
C ASN A 123 5.61 -7.51 11.99
N PHE A 124 5.09 -7.32 10.76
CA PHE A 124 5.45 -6.18 9.92
C PHE A 124 5.02 -4.88 10.60
N LYS A 125 5.95 -3.93 10.66
CA LYS A 125 5.72 -2.59 11.16
C LYS A 125 5.75 -1.59 10.00
N PRO A 126 4.59 -1.02 9.62
CA PRO A 126 4.55 0.08 8.66
C PRO A 126 5.39 1.27 9.11
N SER A 127 5.70 2.17 8.17
CA SER A 127 6.45 3.39 8.49
C SER A 127 5.70 4.24 9.53
N ASN A 128 6.44 4.92 10.42
CA ASN A 128 5.83 5.76 11.45
C ASN A 128 4.92 6.85 10.84
N LYS A 129 5.32 7.42 9.69
CA LYS A 129 4.51 8.41 8.97
C LYS A 129 3.15 7.86 8.53
N PHE A 130 3.11 6.61 8.05
CA PHE A 130 1.86 5.97 7.69
C PHE A 130 1.00 5.67 8.92
N ILE A 131 1.62 5.21 10.01
CA ILE A 131 0.92 5.00 11.28
C ILE A 131 0.29 6.30 11.78
N GLU A 132 1.07 7.37 11.86
CA GLU A 132 0.61 8.70 12.29
C GLU A 132 -0.53 9.23 11.41
N PHE A 133 -0.44 9.04 10.09
CA PHE A 133 -1.50 9.40 9.15
C PHE A 133 -2.81 8.66 9.45
N VAL A 134 -2.77 7.33 9.55
CA VAL A 134 -3.95 6.51 9.89
C VAL A 134 -4.52 6.96 11.24
N MET A 135 -3.66 7.20 12.23
CA MET A 135 -4.08 7.63 13.56
C MET A 135 -4.71 9.03 13.60
N ARG A 136 -4.51 9.87 12.58
CA ARG A 136 -5.12 11.20 12.46
C ARG A 136 -6.46 11.23 11.71
N LYS A 137 -6.76 10.22 10.88
CA LYS A 137 -8.00 10.12 10.07
C LYS A 137 -9.21 9.64 10.84
#